data_AF-Q2RX12-F1
#
_entry.id   AF-Q2RX12-F1
#
_cell.length_a   1.000
_cell.length_b   1.000
_cell.length_c   1.000
_cell.angle_alpha   90.00
_cell.angle_beta   90.00
_cell.angle_gamma   90.00
#
_symmetry.space_group_name_H-M   'P 1'
#
loop_
_entity.id
_entity.type
_entity.pdbx_description
1 polymer ?
#
loop_
_entity_poly.entity_id
_entity_poly.type
_entity_poly.pdbx_seq_one_letter_code
_entity_poly.pdbx_strand_id
1 'polypeptide(L)'
;MDPLARRDGLLTRPNPAPRHDYLVILDGRPRVDLPGLTDPLLVVRLVPDRLLIDGPAFAGYIAGLGRWSWPGPEDLTLAVLDDINNEVVPRWVQVEVRASQTAGRSDDHDQPANRVAGLPHRVIAEDRQPLWRGRPPLSIGES
;
A
#
# COMPACT_ATOMS: atom_id res chain seq x y z
N MET A 1 -1.04 17.94 4.16
CA MET A 1 -0.84 16.62 4.80
C MET A 1 0.49 16.67 5.52
N ASP A 2 0.55 16.35 6.81
CA ASP A 2 1.81 16.34 7.57
C ASP A 2 2.42 14.92 7.52
N PRO A 3 3.57 14.72 6.84
CA PRO A 3 4.22 13.42 6.77
C PRO A 3 4.67 12.89 8.13
N LEU A 4 5.08 13.77 9.06
CA LEU A 4 5.57 13.36 10.38
C LEU A 4 4.44 12.73 11.21
N ALA A 5 3.27 13.38 11.23
CA ALA A 5 2.09 12.85 11.91
C ALA A 5 1.60 11.51 11.34
N ARG A 6 1.84 11.24 10.06
CA ARG A 6 1.48 9.96 9.43
C ARG A 6 2.44 8.84 9.83
N ARG A 7 3.73 9.15 9.93
CA ARG A 7 4.80 8.22 10.28
C ARG A 7 4.85 7.84 11.75
N ASP A 8 4.33 8.68 12.65
CA ASP A 8 4.33 8.45 14.11
C ASP A 8 3.69 7.09 14.50
N GLY A 9 2.77 6.57 13.68
CA GLY A 9 2.15 5.25 13.88
C GLY A 9 2.97 4.05 13.40
N LEU A 10 4.05 4.24 12.64
CA LEU A 10 4.89 3.17 12.08
C LEU A 10 6.03 2.81 13.03
N LEU A 11 5.71 2.07 14.09
CA LEU A 11 6.74 1.55 14.98
C LEU A 11 7.54 0.42 14.31
N THR A 12 8.83 0.39 14.62
CA THR A 12 9.77 -0.59 14.07
C THR A 12 10.44 -1.41 15.16
N ARG A 13 10.99 -2.56 14.75
CA ARG A 13 11.80 -3.43 15.60
C ARG A 13 13.02 -3.95 14.84
N PRO A 14 14.07 -4.41 15.53
CA PRO A 14 15.24 -4.98 14.87
C PRO A 14 14.89 -6.20 14.00
N ASN A 15 15.53 -6.27 12.82
CA ASN A 15 15.52 -7.45 11.97
C ASN A 15 16.29 -8.60 12.66
N PRO A 16 15.69 -9.78 12.89
CA PRO A 16 16.38 -10.91 13.53
C PRO A 16 17.46 -11.54 12.65
N ALA A 17 17.44 -11.31 11.34
CA ALA A 17 18.35 -11.94 10.38
C ALA A 17 18.81 -10.94 9.29
N PRO A 18 19.52 -9.85 9.63
CA PRO A 18 19.91 -8.79 8.67
C PRO A 18 20.90 -9.25 7.59
N ARG A 19 21.46 -10.46 7.73
CA ARG A 19 22.37 -11.07 6.74
C ARG A 19 21.65 -11.87 5.66
N HIS A 20 20.35 -12.12 5.82
CA HIS A 20 19.55 -12.91 4.89
C HIS A 20 18.50 -12.03 4.23
N ASP A 21 18.37 -12.15 2.91
CA ASP A 21 17.24 -11.56 2.20
C ASP A 21 16.03 -12.49 2.36
N TYR A 22 14.93 -11.95 2.87
CA TYR A 22 13.64 -12.63 2.96
C TYR A 22 12.53 -11.61 2.68
N LEU A 23 11.39 -12.10 2.20
CA LEU A 23 10.26 -11.25 1.85
C LEU A 23 9.27 -11.17 3.00
N VAL A 24 8.91 -9.95 3.39
CA VAL A 24 7.80 -9.67 4.30
C VAL A 24 6.65 -9.11 3.47
N ILE A 25 5.45 -9.66 3.65
CA ILE A 25 4.23 -9.18 3.02
C ILE A 25 3.25 -8.79 4.13
N LEU A 26 2.76 -7.56 4.08
CA LEU A 26 1.74 -7.03 4.97
C LEU A 26 0.60 -6.48 4.13
N ASP A 27 -0.63 -6.86 4.43
CA ASP A 27 -1.81 -6.34 3.75
C ASP A 27 -2.87 -5.87 4.74
N GLY A 28 -3.70 -4.93 4.29
CA GLY A 28 -4.85 -4.49 5.06
C GLY A 28 -5.73 -3.53 4.27
N ARG A 29 -6.94 -3.33 4.78
CA ARG A 29 -7.98 -2.52 4.12
C ARG A 29 -8.13 -1.19 4.85
N PRO A 30 -7.46 -0.11 4.39
CA PRO A 30 -7.60 1.20 5.02
C PRO A 30 -9.02 1.74 4.84
N ARG A 31 -9.55 2.40 5.87
CA ARG A 31 -10.80 3.16 5.77
C ARG A 31 -10.50 4.56 5.24
N VAL A 32 -10.12 4.63 3.97
CA VAL A 32 -9.83 5.89 3.26
C VAL A 32 -10.96 6.21 2.29
N ASP A 33 -11.24 7.51 2.13
CA ASP A 33 -12.08 8.00 1.05
C ASP A 33 -11.20 8.20 -0.19
N LEU A 34 -11.48 7.42 -1.23
CA LEU A 34 -10.85 7.52 -2.54
C LEU A 34 -11.96 7.84 -3.55
N PRO A 35 -11.99 9.04 -4.12
CA PRO A 35 -13.08 9.47 -5.00
C PRO A 35 -13.34 8.48 -6.14
N GLY A 36 -14.59 8.00 -6.22
CA GLY A 36 -15.02 7.07 -7.27
C GLY A 36 -14.52 5.64 -7.11
N LEU A 37 -13.80 5.30 -6.03
CA LEU A 37 -13.25 3.97 -5.76
C LEU A 37 -13.87 3.36 -4.50
N THR A 38 -13.90 2.03 -4.46
CA THR A 38 -14.45 1.24 -3.36
C THR A 38 -13.50 0.11 -2.98
N ASP A 39 -13.61 -0.32 -1.71
CA ASP A 39 -12.90 -1.45 -1.13
C ASP A 39 -11.36 -1.43 -1.35
N PRO A 40 -10.65 -0.36 -0.92
CA PRO A 40 -9.22 -0.29 -1.08
C PRO A 40 -8.50 -1.37 -0.25
N LEU A 41 -7.60 -2.09 -0.91
CA LEU A 41 -6.65 -3.02 -0.32
C LEU A 41 -5.24 -2.47 -0.52
N LEU A 42 -4.55 -2.22 0.59
CA LEU A 42 -3.13 -1.85 0.62
C LEU A 42 -2.30 -3.11 0.85
N VAL A 43 -1.28 -3.32 0.01
CA VAL A 43 -0.31 -4.41 0.15
C VAL A 43 1.09 -3.84 0.13
N VAL A 44 1.86 -4.12 1.18
CA VAL A 44 3.28 -3.77 1.31
C VAL A 44 4.09 -5.03 1.22
N ARG A 45 5.07 -5.05 0.33
CA ARG A 45 6.07 -6.11 0.22
C ARG A 45 7.44 -5.49 0.42
N LEU A 46 8.27 -6.07 1.28
CA LEU A 46 9.60 -5.54 1.53
C LEU A 46 10.64 -6.62 1.78
N VAL A 47 11.88 -6.33 1.38
CA VAL A 47 13.07 -7.03 1.82
C VAL A 47 13.73 -6.15 2.88
N PRO A 48 13.70 -6.55 4.17
CA PRO A 48 14.17 -5.70 5.26
C PRO A 48 15.70 -5.59 5.25
N ASP A 49 16.21 -4.46 5.74
CA ASP A 49 17.64 -4.33 6.07
C ASP A 49 17.86 -4.50 7.58
N ARG A 50 17.86 -3.41 8.35
CA ARG A 50 18.08 -3.44 9.80
C ARG A 50 16.81 -3.48 10.62
N LEU A 51 15.72 -2.95 10.07
CA LEU A 51 14.45 -2.78 10.76
C LEU A 51 13.34 -3.56 10.06
N LEU A 52 12.32 -3.89 10.85
CA LEU A 52 11.05 -4.46 10.44
C LEU A 52 9.93 -3.57 10.97
N ILE A 53 8.83 -3.49 10.21
CA ILE A 53 7.59 -2.92 10.73
C ILE A 53 7.05 -3.84 11.82
N ASP A 54 6.63 -3.27 12.95
CA ASP A 54 5.89 -3.99 13.97
C ASP A 54 4.46 -4.26 13.48
N GLY A 55 4.02 -5.52 13.52
CA GLY A 55 2.73 -5.95 12.94
C GLY A 55 1.52 -5.21 13.55
N PRO A 56 1.39 -5.16 14.89
CA PRO A 56 0.38 -4.33 15.56
C PRO A 56 0.43 -2.86 15.17
N ALA A 57 1.63 -2.27 15.08
CA ALA A 57 1.78 -0.87 14.65
C ALA A 57 1.32 -0.64 13.21
N PHE A 58 1.54 -1.60 12.30
CA PHE A 58 1.05 -1.52 10.92
C PHE A 58 -0.48 -1.43 10.85
N ALA A 59 -1.21 -2.16 11.69
CA ALA A 59 -2.67 -2.07 11.76
C ALA A 59 -3.12 -0.67 12.21
N GLY A 60 -2.43 -0.09 13.21
CA GLY A 60 -2.67 1.28 13.67
C GLY A 60 -2.39 2.32 12.58
N TYR A 61 -1.28 2.16 11.86
CA TYR A 61 -0.93 2.98 10.71
C TYR A 61 -2.00 2.95 9.62
N ILE A 62 -2.44 1.76 9.20
CA ILE A 62 -3.51 1.59 8.20
C ILE A 62 -4.81 2.27 8.64
N ALA A 63 -5.21 2.10 9.90
CA ALA A 63 -6.40 2.76 10.44
C ALA A 63 -6.23 4.29 10.46
N GLY A 64 -5.01 4.76 10.72
CA GLY A 64 -4.63 6.18 10.69
C GLY A 64 -4.77 6.81 9.31
N LEU A 65 -4.51 6.08 8.21
CA LEU A 65 -4.57 6.60 6.84
C LEU A 65 -5.89 7.29 6.48
N GLY A 66 -6.99 6.87 7.10
CA GLY A 66 -8.32 7.47 6.94
C GLY A 66 -8.49 8.88 7.53
N ARG A 67 -7.51 9.37 8.30
CA ARG A 67 -7.53 10.74 8.88
C ARG A 67 -7.22 11.82 7.84
N TRP A 68 -6.73 11.44 6.67
CA TRP A 68 -6.36 12.36 5.61
C TRP A 68 -7.21 12.14 4.36
N SER A 69 -7.41 13.21 3.60
CA SER A 69 -8.00 13.16 2.26
C SER A 69 -6.94 12.78 1.23
N TRP A 70 -7.27 11.84 0.35
CA TRP A 70 -6.39 11.37 -0.71
C TRP A 70 -6.99 11.75 -2.07
N PRO A 71 -6.27 12.47 -2.95
CA PRO A 71 -6.78 12.80 -4.28
C PRO A 71 -7.03 11.56 -5.14
N GLY A 72 -6.18 10.54 -5.00
CA GLY A 72 -6.31 9.26 -5.68
C GLY A 72 -5.47 8.14 -5.04
N PRO A 73 -5.58 6.91 -5.55
CA PRO A 73 -4.79 5.77 -5.08
C PRO A 73 -3.29 5.95 -5.35
N GLU A 74 -2.90 6.77 -6.33
CA GLU A 74 -1.51 7.12 -6.64
C GLU A 74 -0.86 7.87 -5.47
N ASP A 75 -1.52 8.93 -4.97
CA ASP A 75 -1.02 9.71 -3.83
C ASP A 75 -0.90 8.86 -2.57
N LEU A 76 -1.90 8.00 -2.32
CA LEU A 76 -1.88 7.06 -1.20
C LEU A 76 -0.71 6.09 -1.32
N THR A 77 -0.49 5.52 -2.51
CA THR A 77 0.58 4.56 -2.76
C THR A 77 1.95 5.20 -2.54
N LEU A 78 2.18 6.39 -3.11
CA LEU A 78 3.46 7.10 -2.99
C LEU A 78 3.72 7.58 -1.57
N ALA A 79 2.69 8.06 -0.86
CA ALA A 79 2.85 8.49 0.53
C ALA A 79 3.20 7.33 1.46
N VAL A 80 2.60 6.15 1.25
CA VAL A 80 2.93 4.95 2.02
C VAL A 80 4.33 4.45 1.68
N LEU A 81 4.72 4.49 0.41
CA LEU A 81 6.08 4.15 -0.02
C LEU A 81 7.12 5.04 0.67
N ASP A 82 6.90 6.36 0.64
CA ASP A 82 7.78 7.33 1.29
C ASP A 82 7.89 7.08 2.80
N ASP A 83 6.78 6.82 3.48
CA ASP A 83 6.81 6.57 4.92
C ASP A 83 7.61 5.31 5.29
N ILE A 84 7.41 4.22 4.55
CA ILE A 84 8.16 2.98 4.78
C ILE A 84 9.64 3.20 4.49
N ASN A 85 9.97 3.92 3.43
CA ASN A 85 11.35 4.26 3.10
C ASN A 85 12.03 5.10 4.18
N ASN A 86 11.29 5.99 4.85
CA ASN A 86 11.83 6.82 5.92
C ASN A 86 11.96 6.07 7.26
N GLU A 87 10.97 5.26 7.65
CA GLU A 87 10.95 4.62 8.97
C GLU A 87 11.67 3.26 9.01
N VAL A 88 11.61 2.49 7.92
CA VAL A 88 12.13 1.11 7.86
C VAL A 88 13.43 1.03 7.08
N VAL A 89 13.60 1.92 6.09
CA VAL A 89 14.74 1.95 5.17
C VAL A 89 15.06 0.56 4.60
N PRO A 90 14.09 -0.12 3.96
CA PRO A 90 14.28 -1.49 3.49
C PRO A 90 15.29 -1.53 2.34
N ARG A 91 15.82 -2.72 2.03
CA ARG A 91 16.67 -2.92 0.84
C ARG A 91 15.87 -2.74 -0.44
N TRP A 92 14.63 -3.22 -0.39
CA TRP A 92 13.63 -3.09 -1.43
C TRP A 92 12.25 -3.05 -0.81
N VAL A 93 11.36 -2.27 -1.40
CA VAL A 93 9.95 -2.18 -1.04
C VAL A 93 9.10 -2.01 -2.29
N GLN A 94 7.92 -2.60 -2.24
CA GLN A 94 6.84 -2.36 -3.17
C GLN A 94 5.56 -2.10 -2.37
N VAL A 95 4.87 -1.03 -2.73
CA VAL A 95 3.56 -0.70 -2.21
C VAL A 95 2.57 -0.83 -3.35
N GLU A 96 1.45 -1.47 -3.05
CA GLU A 96 0.37 -1.71 -4.01
C GLU A 96 -0.96 -1.30 -3.37
N VAL A 97 -1.73 -0.49 -4.10
CA VAL A 97 -3.13 -0.19 -3.76
C VAL A 97 -4.01 -0.79 -4.85
N ARG A 98 -4.95 -1.64 -4.44
CA ARG A 98 -6.02 -2.18 -5.29
C ARG A 98 -7.35 -1.59 -4.84
N ALA A 99 -8.16 -1.13 -5.77
CA ALA A 99 -9.54 -0.74 -5.50
C ALA A 99 -10.40 -1.04 -6.72
N SER A 100 -11.72 -0.95 -6.59
CA SER A 100 -12.64 -1.09 -7.70
C SER A 100 -13.37 0.22 -7.93
N GLN A 101 -13.51 0.65 -9.19
CA GLN A 101 -14.36 1.79 -9.51
C GLN A 101 -15.78 1.55 -9.02
N THR A 102 -16.40 2.59 -8.49
CA THR A 102 -17.82 2.54 -8.14
C THR A 102 -18.59 2.34 -9.44
N ALA A 103 -19.42 1.30 -9.52
CA ALA A 103 -20.29 1.13 -10.68
C ALA A 103 -21.17 2.38 -10.82
N GLY A 104 -21.01 3.11 -11.93
CA GLY A 104 -21.85 4.25 -12.22
C GLY A 104 -23.31 3.80 -12.30
N ARG A 105 -24.20 4.50 -11.59
CA ARG A 105 -25.63 4.38 -11.86
C ARG A 105 -25.84 5.09 -13.19
N SER A 106 -26.13 4.36 -14.26
CA SER A 106 -26.76 4.97 -15.42
C SER A 106 -28.12 5.48 -14.95
N ASP A 107 -28.31 6.80 -14.86
CA ASP A 107 -29.58 7.42 -14.47
C ASP A 107 -30.67 7.28 -15.56
N ASP A 108 -30.37 6.57 -16.65
CA ASP A 108 -31.31 6.25 -17.71
C ASP A 108 -32.29 5.16 -17.23
N HIS A 109 -33.49 5.61 -16.83
CA HIS A 109 -34.52 4.78 -16.18
C HIS A 109 -35.16 3.71 -17.09
N ASP A 110 -34.80 3.66 -18.38
CA ASP A 110 -35.45 2.80 -19.38
C ASP A 110 -34.60 1.63 -19.93
N GLN A 111 -33.44 1.32 -19.33
CA GLN A 111 -32.66 0.12 -19.69
C GLN A 111 -32.32 -0.75 -18.48
N PRO A 112 -32.98 -1.92 -18.30
CA PRO A 112 -32.51 -2.91 -17.36
C PRO A 112 -31.29 -3.62 -17.98
N ALA A 113 -30.20 -3.70 -17.21
CA ALA A 113 -29.07 -4.62 -17.39
C ALA A 113 -27.80 -4.17 -18.15
N ASN A 114 -27.35 -2.92 -18.02
CA ASN A 114 -25.93 -2.63 -18.27
C ASN A 114 -25.26 -1.89 -17.09
N ARG A 115 -25.26 -2.51 -15.90
CA ARG A 115 -24.30 -2.09 -14.86
C ARG A 115 -22.92 -2.51 -15.34
N VAL A 116 -22.11 -1.54 -15.74
CA VAL A 116 -20.68 -1.76 -15.91
C VAL A 116 -20.14 -2.14 -14.53
N ALA A 117 -19.71 -3.39 -14.36
CA ALA A 117 -18.99 -3.80 -13.18
C ALA A 117 -17.80 -2.85 -12.99
N GLY A 118 -17.59 -2.38 -11.76
CA GLY A 118 -16.48 -1.49 -11.45
C GLY A 118 -15.17 -2.02 -12.00
N LEU A 119 -14.47 -1.23 -12.82
CA LEU A 119 -13.16 -1.61 -13.33
C LEU A 119 -12.14 -1.61 -12.19
N PRO A 120 -11.25 -2.61 -12.10
CA PRO A 120 -10.20 -2.62 -11.11
C PRO A 120 -9.22 -1.47 -11.36
N HIS A 121 -8.89 -0.71 -10.32
CA HIS A 121 -7.81 0.28 -10.30
C HIS A 121 -6.69 -0.27 -9.44
N ARG A 122 -5.52 -0.46 -10.05
CA ARG A 122 -4.34 -1.00 -9.38
C ARG A 122 -3.15 -0.07 -9.58
N VAL A 123 -2.59 0.39 -8.48
CA VAL A 123 -1.37 1.19 -8.47
C VAL A 123 -0.28 0.39 -7.78
N ILE A 124 0.91 0.37 -8.37
CA ILE A 124 2.09 -0.29 -7.83
C ILE A 124 3.24 0.69 -7.92
N ALA A 125 3.92 0.93 -6.79
CA ALA A 125 5.16 1.69 -6.75
C ALA A 125 6.23 0.85 -6.05
N GLU A 126 7.45 0.90 -6.55
CA GLU A 126 8.60 0.21 -5.96
C GLU A 126 9.79 1.15 -5.79
N ASP A 127 10.60 0.87 -4.77
CA ASP A 127 11.89 1.52 -4.55
C ASP A 127 12.91 0.53 -3.97
N ARG A 128 14.19 0.85 -4.12
CA ARG A 128 15.31 0.04 -3.64
C ARG A 128 16.51 0.91 -3.30
N GLN A 129 17.29 0.46 -2.33
CA GLN A 129 18.56 1.11 -2.03
C GLN A 129 19.48 1.10 -3.27
N PRO A 130 20.20 2.19 -3.57
CA PRO A 130 20.98 2.33 -4.81
C PRO A 130 22.00 1.22 -5.07
N LEU A 131 22.52 0.60 -4.02
CA LEU A 131 23.53 -0.45 -4.11
C LEU A 131 22.96 -1.88 -4.02
N TRP A 132 21.67 -2.03 -3.72
CA TRP A 132 21.06 -3.34 -3.64
C TRP A 132 20.80 -3.93 -5.04
N ARG A 133 21.45 -5.05 -5.32
CA ARG A 133 21.40 -5.78 -6.62
C ARG A 133 20.54 -7.03 -6.57
N GLY A 134 19.92 -7.33 -5.44
CA GLY A 134 19.05 -8.49 -5.26
C GLY A 134 17.78 -8.40 -6.11
N ARG A 135 17.05 -9.51 -6.18
CA ARG A 135 15.64 -9.50 -6.60
C ARG A 135 14.78 -9.87 -5.40
N PRO A 136 13.56 -9.34 -5.29
CA PRO A 136 12.63 -9.81 -4.28
C PRO A 136 12.47 -11.34 -4.42
N PRO A 137 12.56 -12.10 -3.31
CA PRO A 137 12.58 -13.57 -3.33
C PRO A 137 11.36 -14.24 -4.01
N LEU A 138 10.25 -13.51 -4.16
CA LEU A 138 9.08 -13.96 -4.89
C LEU A 138 8.68 -12.88 -5.91
N SER A 139 8.99 -13.10 -7.18
CA SER A 139 8.27 -12.45 -8.27
C SER A 139 6.88 -13.09 -8.30
N ILE A 140 5.88 -12.47 -7.70
CA ILE A 140 4.50 -12.96 -7.84
C ILE A 140 4.10 -12.70 -9.29
N GLY A 141 4.22 -13.74 -10.12
CA GLY A 141 3.54 -13.79 -11.40
C GLY A 141 2.04 -13.64 -11.14
N GLU A 142 1.42 -12.73 -11.87
CA GLU A 142 -0.02 -12.66 -12.01
C GLU A 142 -0.52 -14.04 -12.47
N SER A 143 -1.34 -14.68 -11.65
CA SER A 143 -2.18 -15.82 -12.05
C SER A 143 -3.59 -15.32 -12.26
#